data_AF-A0A4P7UBT5-F1
#
_entry.id   AF-A0A4P7UBT5-F1
#
_cell.length_a   1.000
_cell.length_b   1.000
_cell.length_c   1.000
_cell.angle_alpha   90.00
_cell.angle_beta   90.00
_cell.angle_gamma   90.00
#
_symmetry.space_group_name_H-M   'P 1'
#
loop_
_entity.id
_entity.type
_entity.pdbx_description
1 polymer ?
#
loop_
_entity_poly.entity_id
_entity_poly.type
_entity_poly.pdbx_seq_one_letter_code
_entity_poly.pdbx_strand_id
1 'polypeptide(L)'
;MHVVKVQRWVITALVLTTALHFVAGLLILAVTLDRADAFWVLTVISMIVTALAIVGVRLLHQVSPLTVWLLVAVVPLAVSLYFR
;
A
#
# COMPACT_ATOMS: atom_id res chain seq x y z
N MET A 1 5.39 1.99 -29.91
CA MET A 1 5.82 3.00 -28.91
C MET A 1 6.46 2.30 -27.71
N HIS A 2 7.77 2.01 -27.75
CA HIS A 2 8.48 1.39 -26.62
C HIS A 2 8.51 2.29 -25.36
N VAL A 3 8.58 3.62 -25.56
CA VAL A 3 8.70 4.61 -24.48
C VAL A 3 7.51 4.60 -23.54
N VAL A 4 6.28 4.55 -24.05
CA VAL A 4 5.05 4.55 -23.23
C VAL A 4 4.98 3.31 -22.33
N LYS A 5 5.43 2.14 -22.83
CA LYS A 5 5.49 0.91 -22.03
C LYS A 5 6.51 1.04 -20.90
N VAL A 6 7.71 1.52 -21.20
CA VAL A 6 8.76 1.73 -20.17
C VAL A 6 8.31 2.75 -19.14
N GLN A 7 7.77 3.88 -19.56
CA GLN A 7 7.26 4.93 -18.67
C GLN A 7 6.21 4.39 -17.69
N ARG A 8 5.26 3.57 -18.16
CA ARG A 8 4.24 2.96 -17.30
C ARG A 8 4.85 2.06 -16.22
N TRP A 9 5.89 1.29 -16.55
CA TRP A 9 6.63 0.47 -15.58
C TRP A 9 7.44 1.31 -14.59
N VAL A 10 8.07 2.40 -15.05
CA VAL A 10 8.79 3.33 -14.17
C VAL A 10 7.85 3.98 -13.15
N ILE A 11 6.69 4.49 -13.61
CA ILE A 11 5.69 5.07 -12.72
C ILE A 11 5.16 4.02 -11.75
N THR A 12 4.96 2.79 -12.21
CA THR A 12 4.52 1.67 -11.35
C THR A 12 5.52 1.40 -10.24
N ALA A 13 6.81 1.29 -10.58
CA ALA A 13 7.87 1.10 -9.60
C ALA A 13 7.86 2.25 -8.59
N LEU A 14 7.81 3.50 -9.05
CA LEU A 14 7.80 4.69 -8.21
C LEU A 14 6.60 4.73 -7.25
N VAL A 15 5.39 4.47 -7.76
CA VAL A 15 4.16 4.44 -6.95
C VAL A 15 4.24 3.36 -5.88
N LEU A 16 4.64 2.14 -6.26
CA LEU A 16 4.73 1.01 -5.34
C LEU A 16 5.81 1.22 -4.29
N THR A 17 7.01 1.69 -4.66
CA THR A 17 8.08 1.94 -3.69
C THR A 17 7.71 3.05 -2.73
N THR A 18 7.10 4.14 -3.23
CA THR A 18 6.69 5.26 -2.37
C THR A 18 5.62 4.82 -1.37
N ALA A 19 4.59 4.13 -1.85
CA ALA A 19 3.52 3.61 -0.99
C ALA A 19 4.07 2.61 0.04
N LEU A 20 4.99 1.72 -0.37
CA LEU A 20 5.59 0.73 0.52
C LEU A 20 6.43 1.38 1.62
N HIS A 21 7.27 2.37 1.30
CA HIS A 21 8.05 3.10 2.32
C HIS A 21 7.14 3.82 3.31
N PHE A 22 6.09 4.48 2.81
CA PHE A 22 5.13 5.18 3.66
C PHE A 22 4.40 4.22 4.59
N VAL A 23 3.84 3.13 4.04
CA VAL A 23 3.14 2.09 4.81
C VAL A 23 4.07 1.43 5.82
N ALA A 24 5.30 1.08 5.43
CA ALA A 24 6.28 0.49 6.35
C ALA A 24 6.58 1.42 7.54
N GLY A 25 6.78 2.72 7.29
CA GLY A 25 6.98 3.71 8.35
C GLY A 25 5.77 3.81 9.30
N LEU A 26 4.56 3.83 8.76
CA LEU A 26 3.33 3.86 9.57
C LEU A 26 3.16 2.58 10.41
N LEU A 27 3.47 1.41 9.86
CA LEU A 27 3.36 0.14 10.58
C LEU A 27 4.36 0.05 11.72
N ILE A 28 5.62 0.43 11.49
CA ILE A 28 6.64 0.52 12.54
C ILE A 28 6.18 1.47 13.64
N LEU A 29 5.65 2.64 13.26
CA LEU A 29 5.14 3.61 14.21
C LEU A 29 3.93 3.07 15.00
N ALA A 30 3.03 2.34 14.35
CA ALA A 30 1.84 1.77 14.98
C ALA A 30 2.17 0.76 16.09
N VAL A 31 3.19 -0.08 15.89
CA VAL A 31 3.58 -1.12 16.87
C VAL A 31 4.53 -0.60 17.95
N THR A 32 5.25 0.49 17.68
CA THR A 32 6.16 1.11 18.66
C THR A 32 5.47 2.09 19.59
N LEU A 33 4.35 2.69 19.16
CA LEU A 33 3.50 3.52 20.01
C LEU A 33 2.67 2.66 20.95
N ASP A 34 2.87 2.81 22.26
CA ASP A 34 2.04 2.16 23.29
C ASP A 34 0.68 2.87 23.48
N ARG A 35 -0.03 3.04 22.36
CA ARG A 35 -1.29 3.78 22.26
C ARG A 35 -2.26 3.03 21.36
N ALA A 36 -3.27 2.41 21.98
CA ALA A 36 -4.25 1.58 21.28
C ALA A 36 -5.05 2.35 20.21
N ASP A 37 -5.32 3.65 20.44
CA ASP A 37 -5.96 4.54 19.48
C ASP A 37 -5.09 4.79 18.25
N ALA A 38 -3.81 5.09 18.46
CA ALA A 38 -2.85 5.32 17.38
C ALA A 38 -2.63 4.06 16.54
N PHE A 39 -2.53 2.89 17.17
CA PHE A 39 -2.36 1.62 16.47
C PHE A 39 -3.43 1.40 15.39
N TRP A 40 -4.71 1.56 15.75
CA TRP A 40 -5.81 1.32 14.83
C TRP A 40 -5.84 2.34 13.71
N VAL A 41 -5.66 3.63 14.02
CA VAL A 41 -5.65 4.70 13.02
C VAL A 41 -4.52 4.49 12.01
N LEU A 42 -3.29 4.25 12.48
CA LEU A 42 -2.12 4.07 11.62
C LEU A 42 -2.23 2.80 10.76
N THR A 43 -2.76 1.71 11.32
CA THR A 43 -2.99 0.47 10.59
C THR A 43 -4.06 0.65 9.51
N VAL A 44 -5.18 1.33 9.80
CA VAL A 44 -6.24 1.60 8.83
C VAL A 44 -5.73 2.50 7.69
N ILE A 45 -4.97 3.56 8.00
CA ILE A 45 -4.36 4.42 6.97
C ILE A 45 -3.42 3.59 6.09
N SER A 46 -2.62 2.71 6.69
CA SER A 46 -1.71 1.82 5.96
C SER A 46 -2.44 0.89 4.98
N MET A 47 -3.59 0.34 5.38
CA MET A 47 -4.45 -0.46 4.51
C MET A 47 -4.98 0.37 3.33
N ILE A 48 -5.49 1.57 3.60
CA ILE A 48 -6.05 2.47 2.57
C ILE A 48 -4.97 2.84 1.54
N VAL A 49 -3.78 3.23 1.99
CA VAL A 49 -2.69 3.60 1.08
C VAL A 49 -2.26 2.42 0.22
N THR A 50 -2.18 1.21 0.80
CA THR A 50 -1.88 -0.01 0.06
C THR A 50 -2.94 -0.28 -1.02
N ALA A 51 -4.23 -0.15 -0.68
CA ALA A 51 -5.32 -0.30 -1.65
C ALA A 51 -5.22 0.73 -2.78
N LEU A 52 -4.99 2.00 -2.45
CA LEU A 52 -4.86 3.07 -3.44
C LEU A 52 -3.66 2.88 -4.36
N ALA A 53 -2.53 2.40 -3.84
CA ALA A 53 -1.36 2.10 -4.66
C ALA A 53 -1.66 0.99 -5.69
N ILE A 54 -2.32 -0.08 -5.26
CA ILE A 54 -2.73 -1.19 -6.13
C ILE A 54 -3.69 -0.67 -7.21
N VAL A 55 -4.76 0.02 -6.81
CA VAL A 55 -5.75 0.60 -7.74
C VAL A 55 -5.08 1.55 -8.72
N GLY A 56 -4.20 2.44 -8.26
CA GLY A 56 -3.45 3.37 -9.10
C GLY A 56 -2.62 2.65 -10.17
N VAL A 57 -1.88 1.61 -9.80
CA VAL A 57 -1.09 0.79 -10.74
C VAL A 57 -1.98 0.07 -11.76
N ARG A 58 -3.17 -0.38 -11.35
CA ARG A 58 -4.13 -1.03 -12.25
C ARG A 58 -4.70 -0.07 -13.29
N LEU A 59 -5.13 1.10 -12.82
CA LEU A 59 -5.61 2.18 -13.68
C LEU A 59 -4.52 2.63 -14.64
N LEU A 60 -3.26 2.73 -14.15
CA LEU A 60 -2.12 3.00 -15.00
C LEU A 60 -2.01 1.99 -16.11
N HIS A 61 -2.24 0.70 -15.86
CA HIS A 61 -2.20 -0.37 -16.85
C HIS A 61 -3.46 -0.55 -17.70
N GLN A 62 -4.51 0.25 -17.47
CA GLN A 62 -5.83 0.11 -18.12
C GLN A 62 -6.46 -1.28 -17.92
N VAL A 63 -6.26 -1.87 -16.73
CA VAL A 63 -6.92 -3.12 -16.33
C VAL A 63 -7.93 -2.85 -15.21
N SER A 64 -8.87 -3.78 -14.99
CA SER A 64 -9.90 -3.63 -13.94
C SER A 64 -9.27 -3.32 -12.58
N PRO A 65 -9.74 -2.27 -11.87
CA PRO A 65 -9.24 -1.93 -10.54
C PRO A 65 -9.74 -2.89 -9.46
N LEU A 66 -10.95 -3.43 -9.61
CA LEU A 66 -11.56 -4.38 -8.69
C LEU A 66 -11.07 -5.79 -8.98
N THR A 67 -10.07 -6.25 -8.22
CA THR A 67 -9.51 -7.60 -8.38
C THR A 67 -9.05 -8.18 -7.06
N VAL A 68 -8.78 -9.49 -7.06
CA VAL A 68 -8.23 -10.25 -5.91
C VAL A 68 -7.00 -9.59 -5.28
N TRP A 69 -6.24 -8.79 -6.04
CA TRP A 69 -5.09 -8.06 -5.52
C TRP A 69 -5.45 -6.99 -4.48
N LEU A 70 -6.70 -6.52 -4.43
CA LEU A 70 -7.16 -5.66 -3.32
C LEU A 70 -7.09 -6.35 -1.96
N LEU A 71 -7.10 -7.69 -1.91
CA LEU A 71 -6.90 -8.43 -0.66
C LEU A 71 -5.51 -8.18 -0.06
N VAL A 72 -4.52 -7.81 -0.87
CA VAL A 72 -3.19 -7.42 -0.38
C VAL A 72 -3.25 -6.17 0.49
N ALA A 73 -4.28 -5.32 0.33
CA ALA A 73 -4.49 -4.17 1.21
C ALA A 73 -4.81 -4.57 2.66
N VAL A 74 -5.09 -5.85 2.93
CA VAL A 74 -5.30 -6.39 4.29
C VAL A 74 -3.97 -6.85 4.93
N VAL A 75 -2.88 -6.97 4.16
CA VAL A 75 -1.56 -7.33 4.68
C VAL A 75 -1.07 -6.40 5.80
N PRO A 76 -1.21 -5.06 5.71
CA PRO A 76 -0.82 -4.18 6.81
C PRO A 76 -1.50 -4.53 8.14
N LEU A 77 -2.76 -4.96 8.12
CA LEU A 77 -3.48 -5.39 9.32
C LEU A 77 -2.89 -6.68 9.90
N ALA A 78 -2.63 -7.68 9.05
CA ALA A 78 -2.03 -8.94 9.50
C ALA A 78 -0.63 -8.72 10.09
N VAL A 79 0.17 -7.84 9.46
CA VAL A 79 1.51 -7.47 9.95
C VAL A 79 1.42 -6.73 11.28
N SER A 80 0.59 -5.68 11.37
CA SER A 80 0.39 -4.93 12.62
C SER A 80 -0.04 -5.83 13.78
N LEU A 81 -0.95 -6.79 13.53
CA LEU A 81 -1.45 -7.70 14.56
C LEU A 81 -0.42 -8.75 14.99
N TYR A 82 0.47 -9.17 14.09
CA TYR A 82 1.54 -10.13 14.42
C TYR A 82 2.62 -9.52 15.32
N PHE A 83 2.89 -8.22 15.16
CA PHE A 83 3.94 -7.50 15.90
C PHE A 83 3.43 -6.72 17.12
N ARG A 84 2.13 -6.70 17.35
CA ARG A 84 1.50 -6.10 18.53
C ARG A 84 1.57 -7.07 19.71
#